data_AF-A0A8V0XK42-F1
#
_entry.id   AF-A0A8V0XK42-F1
#
_cell.length_a   1.000
_cell.length_b   1.000
_cell.length_c   1.000
_cell.angle_alpha   90.00
_cell.angle_beta   90.00
_cell.angle_gamma   90.00
#
_symmetry.space_group_name_H-M   'P 1'
#
loop_
_entity.id
_entity.type
_entity.pdbx_description
1 polymer ?
#
loop_
_entity_poly.entity_id
_entity_poly.type
_entity_poly.pdbx_seq_one_letter_code
_entity_poly.pdbx_strand_id
1 'polypeptide(L)'
;MNPALELLVFLGTLLYAYAEALVKLLLPAKRKAVRGELVLVTGAARGLGRATAREFARHQSRLVLWDVEAHGLKETAAECEGLGASVHTFVVDCSKREEIYSAAEKTTRAFLPTMMNNNHGHIVTVASAAGHFVIPFMVAYCASKFAAVGFHKALTDELSSLGKDGIKTTCLCPVFINTGFVKNPSMRLGKILEVDEVVKALMEGILTNQKMVFVPSNQRFALLLERLLPERALNYLKKLTDVKFDAIVGHGSNQ
;
A
#
# COMPACT_ATOMS: atom_id res chain seq x y z
N MET A 1 27.46 -6.58 29.82
CA MET A 1 27.06 -5.47 28.94
C MET A 1 27.27 -4.17 29.70
N ASN A 2 28.01 -3.20 29.16
CA ASN A 2 28.29 -1.92 29.81
C ASN A 2 27.24 -0.90 29.36
N PRO A 3 26.29 -0.49 30.23
CA PRO A 3 25.17 0.38 29.84
C PRO A 3 25.62 1.76 29.36
N ALA A 4 26.75 2.28 29.86
CA ALA A 4 27.31 3.55 29.40
C ALA A 4 27.85 3.44 27.96
N LEU A 5 28.47 2.31 27.61
CA LEU A 5 28.95 2.06 26.25
C LEU A 5 27.79 1.90 25.27
N GLU A 6 26.73 1.17 25.66
CA GLU A 6 25.52 1.03 24.84
C GLU A 6 24.82 2.37 24.59
N LEU A 7 24.73 3.20 25.63
CA LEU A 7 24.17 4.55 25.50
C LEU A 7 25.00 5.40 24.53
N LEU A 8 26.34 5.35 24.61
CA LEU A 8 27.22 6.07 23.68
C LEU A 8 27.07 5.57 22.24
N VAL A 9 27.01 4.25 22.03
CA VAL A 9 26.79 3.65 20.70
C VAL A 9 25.42 4.05 20.15
N PHE A 10 24.38 4.02 20.97
CA PHE A 10 23.03 4.46 20.59
C PHE A 10 23.01 5.95 20.20
N LEU A 11 23.58 6.83 21.01
CA LEU A 11 23.63 8.27 20.74
C LEU A 11 24.43 8.57 19.46
N GLY A 12 25.57 7.88 19.26
CA GLY A 12 26.35 8.00 18.03
C GLY A 12 25.58 7.54 16.79
N THR A 13 24.89 6.38 16.89
CA THR A 13 24.03 5.86 15.83
C THR A 13 22.87 6.81 15.53
N LEU A 14 22.27 7.39 16.57
CA LEU A 14 21.17 8.36 16.45
C LEU A 14 21.62 9.62 15.72
N LEU A 15 22.75 10.21 16.09
CA LEU A 15 23.32 11.39 15.43
C LEU A 15 23.65 11.09 13.96
N TYR A 16 24.29 9.96 13.70
CA TYR A 16 24.59 9.52 12.34
C TYR A 16 23.31 9.34 11.51
N ALA A 17 22.29 8.68 12.06
CA ALA A 17 21.02 8.44 11.38
C ALA A 17 20.29 9.75 11.04
N TYR A 18 20.32 10.74 11.93
CA TYR A 18 19.76 12.07 11.64
C TYR A 18 20.55 12.83 10.57
N ALA A 19 21.88 12.78 10.61
CA ALA A 19 22.72 13.39 9.57
C ALA A 19 22.45 12.73 8.21
N GLU A 20 22.37 11.40 8.16
CA GLU A 20 22.04 10.64 6.95
C GLU A 20 20.63 11.01 6.44
N ALA A 21 19.64 11.11 7.33
CA ALA A 21 18.28 11.52 6.97
C ALA A 21 18.23 12.94 6.41
N LEU A 22 19.02 13.87 6.97
CA LEU A 22 19.13 15.24 6.46
C LEU A 22 19.75 15.28 5.06
N VAL A 23 20.79 14.50 4.82
CA VAL A 23 21.40 14.38 3.47
C VAL A 23 20.40 13.78 2.49
N LYS A 24 19.68 12.72 2.87
CA LYS A 24 18.64 12.09 2.05
C LYS A 24 17.43 13.01 1.78
N LEU A 25 17.22 14.04 2.60
CA LEU A 25 16.20 15.06 2.35
C LEU A 25 16.59 15.98 1.18
N LEU A 26 17.89 16.20 0.97
CA LEU A 26 18.42 17.10 -0.06
C LEU A 26 18.75 16.37 -1.37
N LEU A 27 19.05 15.07 -1.31
CA LEU A 27 19.39 14.27 -2.48
C LEU A 27 18.17 13.54 -3.06
N PRO A 28 17.98 13.52 -4.39
CA PRO A 28 16.91 12.76 -5.01
C PRO A 28 17.11 11.25 -4.79
N ALA A 29 16.03 10.55 -4.43
CA ALA A 29 16.07 9.11 -4.24
C ALA A 29 16.39 8.40 -5.56
N LYS A 30 17.36 7.47 -5.53
CA LYS A 30 17.71 6.66 -6.69
C LYS A 30 16.54 5.74 -7.06
N ARG A 31 16.12 5.80 -8.32
CA ARG A 31 15.11 4.88 -8.87
C ARG A 31 15.74 3.57 -9.31
N LYS A 32 15.11 2.45 -8.98
CA LYS A 32 15.46 1.13 -9.51
C LYS A 32 14.77 0.86 -10.84
N ALA A 33 15.34 -0.01 -11.66
CA ALA A 33 14.66 -0.57 -12.82
C ALA A 33 13.73 -1.72 -12.37
N VAL A 34 12.58 -1.88 -13.05
CA VAL A 34 11.65 -3.01 -12.84
C VAL A 34 11.41 -3.81 -14.12
N ARG A 35 12.17 -3.51 -15.19
CA ARG A 35 12.10 -4.23 -16.46
C ARG A 35 12.47 -5.69 -16.26
N GLY A 36 11.62 -6.60 -16.74
CA GLY A 36 11.82 -8.05 -16.63
C GLY A 36 11.52 -8.64 -15.24
N GLU A 37 11.26 -7.80 -14.23
CA GLU A 37 10.88 -8.27 -12.90
C GLU A 37 9.49 -8.91 -12.94
N LEU A 38 9.30 -9.95 -12.14
CA LEU A 38 8.01 -10.62 -11.98
C LEU A 38 7.17 -9.87 -10.93
N VAL A 39 6.02 -9.33 -11.35
CA VAL A 39 5.14 -8.51 -10.52
C VAL A 39 3.77 -9.18 -10.43
N LEU A 40 3.38 -9.56 -9.22
CA LEU A 40 2.03 -10.05 -8.92
C LEU A 40 1.14 -8.88 -8.50
N VAL A 41 -0.02 -8.73 -9.14
CA VAL A 41 -1.06 -7.76 -8.77
C VAL A 41 -2.34 -8.50 -8.43
N THR A 42 -2.81 -8.38 -7.19
CA THR A 42 -4.13 -8.88 -6.76
C THR A 42 -5.20 -7.80 -6.90
N GLY A 43 -6.45 -8.17 -7.17
CA GLY A 43 -7.51 -7.19 -7.45
C GLY A 43 -7.31 -6.50 -8.80
N ALA A 44 -6.70 -7.22 -9.76
CA ALA A 44 -6.25 -6.67 -11.02
C ALA A 44 -7.36 -6.45 -12.06
N ALA A 45 -8.58 -6.95 -11.84
CA ALA A 45 -9.66 -6.85 -12.82
C ALA A 45 -10.16 -5.42 -13.01
N ARG A 46 -9.95 -4.49 -12.06
CA ARG A 46 -10.50 -3.13 -12.15
C ARG A 46 -9.76 -2.11 -11.27
N GLY A 47 -10.17 -0.84 -11.40
CA GLY A 47 -9.75 0.26 -10.51
C GLY A 47 -8.23 0.40 -10.38
N LEU A 48 -7.76 0.55 -9.15
CA LEU A 48 -6.34 0.77 -8.85
C LEU A 48 -5.46 -0.43 -9.24
N GLY A 49 -5.95 -1.66 -9.08
CA GLY A 49 -5.20 -2.86 -9.47
C GLY A 49 -4.95 -2.93 -10.98
N ARG A 50 -6.01 -2.71 -11.78
CA ARG A 50 -5.91 -2.61 -13.25
C ARG A 50 -4.91 -1.52 -13.66
N ALA A 51 -5.04 -0.32 -13.10
CA ALA A 51 -4.17 0.79 -13.45
C ALA A 51 -2.71 0.56 -13.04
N THR A 52 -2.48 -0.08 -11.89
CA THR A 52 -1.13 -0.47 -11.45
C THR A 52 -0.51 -1.51 -12.39
N ALA A 53 -1.28 -2.53 -12.81
CA ALA A 53 -0.82 -3.53 -13.76
C ALA A 53 -0.39 -2.91 -15.09
N ARG A 54 -1.20 -1.99 -15.64
CA ARG A 54 -0.86 -1.26 -16.88
C ARG A 54 0.43 -0.47 -16.75
N GLU A 55 0.67 0.16 -15.60
CA GLU A 55 1.88 0.94 -15.40
C GLU A 55 3.13 0.05 -15.34
N PHE A 56 3.06 -1.09 -14.65
CA PHE A 56 4.14 -2.08 -14.72
C PHE A 56 4.33 -2.68 -16.11
N ALA A 57 3.25 -2.82 -16.89
CA ALA A 57 3.34 -3.27 -18.28
C ALA A 57 4.13 -2.28 -19.15
N ARG A 58 3.90 -0.96 -18.98
CA ARG A 58 4.70 0.09 -19.66
C ARG A 58 6.19 0.01 -19.33
N HIS A 59 6.53 -0.45 -18.14
CA HIS A 59 7.91 -0.68 -17.72
C HIS A 59 8.48 -2.05 -18.17
N GLN A 60 7.75 -2.80 -19.00
CA GLN A 60 8.12 -4.14 -19.50
C GLN A 60 8.41 -5.14 -18.36
N SER A 61 7.58 -5.10 -17.32
CA SER A 61 7.60 -6.11 -16.26
C SER A 61 6.88 -7.38 -16.74
N ARG A 62 7.18 -8.52 -16.12
CA ARG A 62 6.40 -9.76 -16.29
C ARG A 62 5.28 -9.73 -15.25
N LEU A 63 4.04 -9.85 -15.67
CA LEU A 63 2.88 -9.69 -14.80
C LEU A 63 2.22 -11.02 -14.48
N VAL A 64 1.80 -11.14 -13.23
CA VAL A 64 0.80 -12.11 -12.81
C VAL A 64 -0.36 -11.33 -12.22
N LEU A 65 -1.56 -11.58 -12.72
CA LEU A 65 -2.76 -10.86 -12.32
C LEU A 65 -3.75 -11.82 -11.67
N TRP A 66 -4.17 -11.50 -10.45
CA TRP A 66 -5.21 -12.23 -9.73
C TRP A 66 -6.44 -11.37 -9.52
N ASP A 67 -7.61 -11.94 -9.75
CA ASP A 67 -8.88 -11.34 -9.37
C ASP A 67 -9.97 -12.41 -9.25
N VAL A 68 -11.05 -12.12 -8.52
CA VAL A 68 -12.24 -12.97 -8.48
C VAL A 68 -13.07 -12.84 -9.75
N GLU A 69 -12.98 -11.71 -10.44
CA GLU A 69 -13.82 -11.38 -11.59
C GLU A 69 -13.09 -11.64 -12.92
N ALA A 70 -13.47 -12.73 -13.57
CA ALA A 70 -12.74 -13.29 -14.71
C ALA A 70 -12.78 -12.43 -15.97
N HIS A 71 -13.87 -11.70 -16.24
CA HIS A 71 -13.99 -10.88 -17.44
C HIS A 71 -13.10 -9.64 -17.35
N GLY A 72 -13.20 -8.87 -16.25
CA GLY A 72 -12.34 -7.73 -16.03
C GLY A 72 -10.85 -8.11 -15.94
N LEU A 73 -10.54 -9.31 -15.45
CA LEU A 73 -9.17 -9.83 -15.44
C LEU A 73 -8.62 -10.08 -16.86
N LYS A 74 -9.45 -10.63 -17.76
CA LYS A 74 -9.08 -10.82 -19.17
C LYS A 74 -8.88 -9.48 -19.90
N GLU A 75 -9.73 -8.50 -19.64
CA GLU A 75 -9.55 -7.15 -20.18
C GLU A 75 -8.21 -6.54 -19.75
N THR A 76 -7.93 -6.55 -18.44
CA THR A 76 -6.66 -6.03 -17.92
C THR A 76 -5.46 -6.74 -18.54
N ALA A 77 -5.54 -8.06 -18.73
CA ALA A 77 -4.47 -8.82 -19.35
C ALA A 77 -4.22 -8.42 -20.79
N ALA A 78 -5.28 -8.33 -21.61
CA ALA A 78 -5.17 -7.88 -23.00
C ALA A 78 -4.62 -6.46 -23.11
N GLU A 79 -5.04 -5.54 -22.22
CA GLU A 79 -4.48 -4.19 -22.14
C GLU A 79 -2.97 -4.21 -21.84
N CYS A 80 -2.53 -5.06 -20.91
CA CYS A 80 -1.13 -5.16 -20.52
C CYS A 80 -0.25 -5.86 -21.57
N GLU A 81 -0.77 -6.90 -22.23
CA GLU A 81 -0.12 -7.57 -23.36
C GLU A 81 0.04 -6.62 -24.56
N GLY A 82 -0.97 -5.79 -24.83
CA GLY A 82 -0.91 -4.74 -25.85
C GLY A 82 0.16 -3.67 -25.56
N LEU A 83 0.60 -3.53 -24.30
CA LEU A 83 1.73 -2.69 -23.90
C LEU A 83 3.09 -3.41 -23.98
N GLY A 84 3.11 -4.68 -24.42
CA GLY A 84 4.33 -5.47 -24.62
C GLY A 84 4.81 -6.23 -23.38
N ALA A 85 3.99 -6.37 -22.34
CA ALA A 85 4.31 -7.16 -21.16
C ALA A 85 3.92 -8.63 -21.35
N SER A 86 4.66 -9.54 -20.71
CA SER A 86 4.22 -10.94 -20.55
C SER A 86 3.24 -11.00 -19.38
N VAL A 87 2.06 -11.58 -19.58
CA VAL A 87 0.99 -11.60 -18.57
C VAL A 87 0.50 -13.03 -18.33
N HIS A 88 0.31 -13.37 -17.07
CA HIS A 88 -0.36 -14.62 -16.65
C HIS A 88 -1.53 -14.25 -15.75
N THR A 89 -2.67 -14.91 -15.91
CA THR A 89 -3.87 -14.60 -15.12
C THR A 89 -4.35 -15.81 -14.34
N PHE A 90 -4.85 -15.55 -13.13
CA PHE A 90 -5.51 -16.55 -12.31
C PHE A 90 -6.79 -15.96 -11.72
N VAL A 91 -7.91 -16.66 -11.88
CA VAL A 91 -9.14 -16.32 -11.17
C VAL A 91 -9.00 -16.86 -9.75
N VAL A 92 -8.94 -15.96 -8.76
CA VAL A 92 -8.65 -16.27 -7.36
C VAL A 92 -9.56 -15.47 -6.44
N ASP A 93 -10.32 -16.18 -5.62
CA ASP A 93 -10.99 -15.58 -4.48
C ASP A 93 -10.00 -15.45 -3.31
N CYS A 94 -9.47 -14.24 -3.10
CA CYS A 94 -8.56 -13.95 -1.99
C CYS A 94 -9.22 -14.07 -0.59
N SER A 95 -10.53 -14.32 -0.49
CA SER A 95 -11.17 -14.68 0.79
C SER A 95 -10.98 -16.16 1.14
N LYS A 96 -10.64 -17.00 0.16
CA LYS A 96 -10.44 -18.44 0.33
C LYS A 96 -8.97 -18.79 0.33
N ARG A 97 -8.48 -19.16 1.51
CA ARG A 97 -7.10 -19.57 1.75
C ARG A 97 -6.61 -20.65 0.79
N GLU A 98 -7.42 -21.66 0.48
CA GLU A 98 -7.02 -22.75 -0.43
C GLU A 98 -6.86 -22.30 -1.88
N GLU A 99 -7.67 -21.35 -2.35
CA GLU A 99 -7.52 -20.77 -3.68
C GLU A 99 -6.25 -19.93 -3.77
N ILE A 100 -5.94 -19.15 -2.72
CA ILE A 100 -4.66 -18.43 -2.61
C ILE A 100 -3.50 -19.42 -2.68
N TYR A 101 -3.52 -20.51 -1.91
CA TYR A 101 -2.44 -21.49 -1.96
C TYR A 101 -2.32 -22.16 -3.32
N SER A 102 -3.41 -22.63 -3.92
CA SER A 102 -3.38 -23.27 -5.26
C SER A 102 -2.89 -22.31 -6.35
N ALA A 103 -3.39 -21.08 -6.35
CA ALA A 103 -2.97 -20.06 -7.30
C ALA A 103 -1.53 -19.62 -7.04
N ALA A 104 -1.14 -19.50 -5.77
CA ALA A 104 0.26 -19.30 -5.38
C ALA A 104 1.08 -20.43 -5.95
N GLU A 105 0.79 -21.72 -5.70
CA GLU A 105 1.60 -22.82 -6.23
C GLU A 105 1.81 -22.77 -7.75
N LYS A 106 0.77 -22.38 -8.50
CA LYS A 106 0.79 -22.23 -9.97
C LYS A 106 1.52 -20.98 -10.44
N THR A 107 1.43 -19.90 -9.67
CA THR A 107 2.09 -18.62 -9.94
C THR A 107 3.57 -18.67 -9.52
N THR A 108 3.81 -19.30 -8.36
CA THR A 108 5.03 -19.46 -7.56
C THR A 108 4.75 -20.20 -6.23
N ARG A 109 5.38 -21.36 -6.03
CA ARG A 109 5.55 -22.05 -4.75
C ARG A 109 6.96 -21.80 -4.18
N ALA A 110 7.36 -20.61 -3.72
CA ALA A 110 6.56 -19.48 -3.31
C ALA A 110 7.38 -18.19 -3.30
N PHE A 111 6.81 -17.07 -3.77
CA PHE A 111 7.51 -15.80 -3.91
C PHE A 111 8.35 -15.46 -2.69
N LEU A 112 7.79 -15.51 -1.48
CA LEU A 112 8.56 -15.16 -0.30
C LEU A 112 9.71 -16.14 -0.03
N PRO A 113 9.53 -17.47 0.02
CA PRO A 113 10.65 -18.42 0.05
C PRO A 113 11.70 -18.22 -1.06
N THR A 114 11.28 -18.01 -2.31
CA THR A 114 12.21 -17.76 -3.44
C THR A 114 12.90 -16.41 -3.33
N MET A 115 12.18 -15.35 -2.95
CA MET A 115 12.70 -14.02 -2.66
C MET A 115 13.65 -14.07 -1.47
N MET A 116 13.38 -14.90 -0.46
CA MET A 116 14.24 -15.14 0.71
C MET A 116 15.49 -15.90 0.32
N ASN A 117 15.37 -16.92 -0.54
CA ASN A 117 16.52 -17.67 -1.08
C ASN A 117 17.41 -16.77 -1.94
N ASN A 118 16.81 -15.94 -2.79
CA ASN A 118 17.52 -15.03 -3.68
C ASN A 118 17.90 -13.69 -3.03
N ASN A 119 17.40 -13.44 -1.81
CA ASN A 119 17.39 -12.13 -1.15
C ASN A 119 17.02 -10.98 -2.12
N HIS A 120 15.98 -11.16 -2.92
CA HIS A 120 15.56 -10.18 -3.93
C HIS A 120 14.06 -10.25 -4.14
N GLY A 121 13.39 -9.11 -4.00
CA GLY A 121 11.96 -9.00 -4.25
C GLY A 121 11.38 -7.65 -3.84
N HIS A 122 10.12 -7.42 -4.17
CA HIS A 122 9.38 -6.26 -3.66
C HIS A 122 7.94 -6.66 -3.32
N ILE A 123 7.56 -6.53 -2.05
CA ILE A 123 6.20 -6.75 -1.59
C ILE A 123 5.48 -5.41 -1.47
N VAL A 124 4.37 -5.26 -2.18
CA VAL A 124 3.57 -4.03 -2.18
C VAL A 124 2.24 -4.30 -1.50
N THR A 125 1.94 -3.55 -0.43
CA THR A 125 0.68 -3.65 0.30
C THR A 125 -0.21 -2.45 -0.03
N VAL A 126 -1.37 -2.69 -0.64
CA VAL A 126 -2.34 -1.62 -0.93
C VAL A 126 -3.32 -1.49 0.24
N ALA A 127 -3.06 -0.53 1.13
CA ALA A 127 -3.85 -0.29 2.32
C ALA A 127 -4.82 0.89 2.11
N SER A 128 -4.81 1.86 3.02
CA SER A 128 -5.65 3.05 3.07
C SER A 128 -5.08 4.01 4.10
N ALA A 129 -5.31 5.30 3.95
CA ALA A 129 -5.12 6.27 5.02
C ALA A 129 -6.00 5.91 6.26
N ALA A 130 -7.15 5.25 6.04
CA ALA A 130 -7.99 4.67 7.09
C ALA A 130 -7.36 3.47 7.83
N GLY A 131 -6.13 3.08 7.50
CA GLY A 131 -5.30 2.16 8.30
C GLY A 131 -4.41 2.87 9.33
N HIS A 132 -4.49 4.18 9.42
CA HIS A 132 -3.74 5.02 10.35
C HIS A 132 -4.62 5.92 11.21
N PHE A 133 -5.79 6.29 10.70
CA PHE A 133 -6.84 7.02 11.40
C PHE A 133 -8.19 6.39 11.12
N VAL A 134 -9.18 6.69 11.97
CA VAL A 134 -10.52 6.12 11.84
C VAL A 134 -11.49 7.13 11.24
N ILE A 135 -12.39 6.63 10.40
CA ILE A 135 -13.51 7.39 9.86
C ILE A 135 -14.80 6.77 10.42
N PRO A 136 -15.73 7.57 10.98
CA PRO A 136 -17.01 7.06 11.45
C PRO A 136 -17.75 6.25 10.38
N PHE A 137 -18.57 5.30 10.83
CA PHE A 137 -19.43 4.43 10.00
C PHE A 137 -18.70 3.44 9.07
N MET A 138 -17.36 3.44 9.06
CA MET A 138 -16.53 2.54 8.27
C MET A 138 -15.74 1.56 9.15
N VAL A 139 -16.33 1.05 10.24
CA VAL A 139 -15.62 0.29 11.29
C VAL A 139 -14.91 -0.94 10.72
N ALA A 140 -15.62 -1.80 10.00
CA ALA A 140 -15.04 -3.01 9.41
C ALA A 140 -13.95 -2.70 8.37
N TYR A 141 -14.18 -1.68 7.54
CA TYR A 141 -13.21 -1.21 6.57
C TYR A 141 -11.94 -0.69 7.25
N CYS A 142 -12.07 0.21 8.24
CA CYS A 142 -10.94 0.72 9.02
C CYS A 142 -10.19 -0.44 9.67
N ALA A 143 -10.87 -1.34 10.38
CA ALA A 143 -10.24 -2.50 11.02
C ALA A 143 -9.39 -3.33 10.03
N SER A 144 -9.93 -3.63 8.84
CA SER A 144 -9.18 -4.35 7.80
C SER A 144 -7.93 -3.59 7.30
N LYS A 145 -8.00 -2.25 7.21
CA LYS A 145 -6.89 -1.42 6.74
C LYS A 145 -5.84 -1.19 7.81
N PHE A 146 -6.23 -1.10 9.09
CA PHE A 146 -5.29 -1.15 10.23
C PHE A 146 -4.56 -2.50 10.25
N ALA A 147 -5.26 -3.61 10.05
CA ALA A 147 -4.64 -4.93 9.94
C ALA A 147 -3.64 -5.02 8.79
N ALA A 148 -3.98 -4.50 7.60
CA ALA A 148 -3.07 -4.46 6.46
C ALA A 148 -1.80 -3.65 6.72
N VAL A 149 -1.92 -2.46 7.35
CA VAL A 149 -0.76 -1.64 7.74
C VAL A 149 0.09 -2.33 8.81
N GLY A 150 -0.56 -2.95 9.80
CA GLY A 150 0.12 -3.71 10.86
C GLY A 150 0.91 -4.89 10.30
N PHE A 151 0.26 -5.69 9.44
CA PHE A 151 0.89 -6.79 8.72
C PHE A 151 2.11 -6.32 7.93
N HIS A 152 1.97 -5.24 7.15
CA HIS A 152 3.06 -4.71 6.35
C HIS A 152 4.29 -4.32 7.19
N LYS A 153 4.06 -3.62 8.31
CA LYS A 153 5.13 -3.19 9.22
C LYS A 153 5.81 -4.40 9.86
N ALA A 154 5.03 -5.33 10.40
CA ALA A 154 5.55 -6.55 11.01
C ALA A 154 6.40 -7.36 10.03
N LEU A 155 5.88 -7.60 8.81
CA LEU A 155 6.61 -8.31 7.76
C LEU A 155 7.92 -7.59 7.37
N THR A 156 7.89 -6.26 7.28
CA THR A 156 9.08 -5.46 6.96
C THR A 156 10.17 -5.62 8.02
N ASP A 157 9.79 -5.58 9.30
CA ASP A 157 10.71 -5.70 10.42
C ASP A 157 11.21 -7.14 10.61
N GLU A 158 10.36 -8.15 10.35
CA GLU A 158 10.77 -9.56 10.33
C GLU A 158 11.81 -9.81 9.23
N LEU A 159 11.59 -9.31 8.01
CA LEU A 159 12.55 -9.44 6.91
C LEU A 159 13.89 -8.79 7.25
N SER A 160 13.86 -7.59 7.84
CA SER A 160 15.09 -6.91 8.29
C SER A 160 15.80 -7.70 9.39
N SER A 161 15.06 -8.24 10.37
CA SER A 161 15.63 -9.03 11.47
C SER A 161 16.26 -10.34 11.00
N LEU A 162 15.76 -10.90 9.89
CA LEU A 162 16.33 -12.08 9.23
C LEU A 162 17.48 -11.75 8.25
N GLY A 163 17.91 -10.48 8.17
CA GLY A 163 18.97 -10.03 7.26
C GLY A 163 18.57 -10.09 5.77
N LYS A 164 17.27 -10.07 5.47
CA LYS A 164 16.73 -10.13 4.10
C LYS A 164 16.58 -8.76 3.47
N ASP A 165 17.66 -7.96 3.52
CA ASP A 165 17.65 -6.57 3.10
C ASP A 165 17.39 -6.35 1.60
N GLY A 166 17.55 -7.37 0.75
CA GLY A 166 17.26 -7.25 -0.67
C GLY A 166 15.78 -7.46 -1.01
N ILE A 167 14.96 -7.91 -0.05
CA ILE A 167 13.51 -7.91 -0.17
C ILE A 167 12.98 -6.57 0.32
N LYS A 168 12.46 -5.77 -0.61
CA LYS A 168 11.90 -4.46 -0.30
C LYS A 168 10.41 -4.58 -0.01
N THR A 169 9.88 -3.61 0.71
CA THR A 169 8.46 -3.52 1.02
C THR A 169 7.97 -2.08 0.79
N THR A 170 6.78 -1.91 0.20
CA THR A 170 6.10 -0.62 0.05
C THR A 170 4.63 -0.74 0.44
N CYS A 171 4.13 0.11 1.33
CA CYS A 171 2.71 0.20 1.68
C CYS A 171 2.10 1.48 1.13
N LEU A 172 1.03 1.35 0.33
CA LEU A 172 0.26 2.47 -0.19
C LEU A 172 -0.90 2.81 0.74
N CYS A 173 -0.96 4.08 1.15
CA CYS A 173 -1.97 4.62 2.06
C CYS A 173 -2.62 5.86 1.42
N PRO A 174 -3.56 5.68 0.47
CA PRO A 174 -4.26 6.79 -0.15
C PRO A 174 -5.50 7.19 0.67
N VAL A 175 -5.95 8.44 0.55
CA VAL A 175 -7.34 8.83 0.89
C VAL A 175 -8.30 8.34 -0.20
N PHE A 176 -9.55 8.78 -0.15
CA PHE A 176 -10.58 8.46 -1.13
C PHE A 176 -10.09 8.63 -2.57
N ILE A 177 -10.23 7.54 -3.32
CA ILE A 177 -9.90 7.46 -4.75
C ILE A 177 -11.22 7.36 -5.51
N ASN A 178 -11.35 8.13 -6.58
CA ASN A 178 -12.44 8.00 -7.53
C ASN A 178 -12.24 6.74 -8.39
N THR A 179 -12.73 5.59 -7.92
CA THR A 179 -12.60 4.30 -8.61
C THR A 179 -13.85 3.89 -9.39
N GLY A 180 -14.89 4.75 -9.41
CA GLY A 180 -16.22 4.40 -9.96
C GLY A 180 -17.03 3.41 -9.12
N PHE A 181 -16.51 2.96 -7.98
CA PHE A 181 -17.16 1.96 -7.10
C PHE A 181 -18.13 2.59 -6.11
N VAL A 182 -17.80 3.77 -5.59
CA VAL A 182 -18.69 4.59 -4.74
C VAL A 182 -19.39 5.60 -5.64
N LYS A 183 -20.72 5.58 -5.70
CA LYS A 183 -21.51 6.58 -6.45
C LYS A 183 -21.47 7.91 -5.67
N ASN A 184 -20.98 8.98 -6.31
CA ASN A 184 -20.91 10.35 -5.77
C ASN A 184 -20.30 10.47 -4.37
N PRO A 185 -19.03 10.07 -4.16
CA PRO A 185 -18.36 10.36 -2.91
C PRO A 185 -18.27 11.88 -2.74
N SER A 186 -18.77 12.42 -1.63
CA SER A 186 -18.63 13.83 -1.29
C SER A 186 -17.83 13.97 0.00
N MET A 187 -16.91 14.91 0.01
CA MET A 187 -16.08 15.25 1.16
C MET A 187 -16.11 16.75 1.32
N ARG A 188 -16.51 17.25 2.50
CA ARG A 188 -16.63 18.69 2.75
C ARG A 188 -15.27 19.41 2.71
N LEU A 189 -14.21 18.71 3.13
CA LEU A 189 -12.85 19.20 3.12
C LEU A 189 -11.89 18.09 2.68
N GLY A 190 -11.25 18.24 1.51
CA GLY A 190 -10.32 17.26 0.96
C GLY A 190 -10.47 17.08 -0.55
N LYS A 191 -9.48 16.46 -1.20
CA LYS A 191 -9.51 16.15 -2.63
C LYS A 191 -9.78 14.65 -2.80
N ILE A 192 -10.76 14.31 -3.64
CA ILE A 192 -10.91 12.95 -4.16
C ILE A 192 -9.82 12.74 -5.20
N LEU A 193 -9.02 11.70 -5.02
CA LEU A 193 -7.88 11.43 -5.88
C LEU A 193 -8.31 10.68 -7.13
N GLU A 194 -7.74 11.04 -8.26
CA GLU A 194 -7.88 10.26 -9.48
C GLU A 194 -6.94 9.05 -9.44
N VAL A 195 -7.35 7.95 -10.08
CA VAL A 195 -6.60 6.68 -10.04
C VAL A 195 -5.16 6.86 -10.54
N ASP A 196 -4.97 7.61 -11.63
CA ASP A 196 -3.66 7.84 -12.21
C ASP A 196 -2.72 8.61 -11.27
N GLU A 197 -3.25 9.55 -10.47
CA GLU A 197 -2.46 10.29 -9.48
C GLU A 197 -1.93 9.33 -8.40
N VAL A 198 -2.76 8.37 -7.97
CA VAL A 198 -2.39 7.39 -6.96
C VAL A 198 -1.40 6.37 -7.52
N VAL A 199 -1.61 5.88 -8.74
CA VAL A 199 -0.68 4.93 -9.39
C VAL A 199 0.69 5.56 -9.60
N LYS A 200 0.75 6.82 -10.04
CA LYS A 200 2.02 7.53 -10.21
C LYS A 200 2.78 7.65 -8.88
N ALA A 201 2.08 8.00 -7.80
CA ALA A 201 2.69 8.07 -6.47
C ALA A 201 3.13 6.70 -5.95
N LEU A 202 2.31 5.66 -6.19
CA LEU A 202 2.64 4.28 -5.86
C LEU A 202 3.93 3.85 -6.57
N MET A 203 3.99 4.04 -7.89
CA MET A 203 5.16 3.68 -8.68
C MET A 203 6.40 4.44 -8.25
N GLU A 204 6.30 5.74 -7.97
CA GLU A 204 7.44 6.48 -7.43
C GLU A 204 7.95 5.85 -6.12
N GLY A 205 7.04 5.52 -5.20
CA GLY A 205 7.40 4.84 -3.96
C GLY A 205 8.04 3.48 -4.19
N ILE A 206 7.52 2.68 -5.11
CA ILE A 206 8.07 1.37 -5.46
C ILE A 206 9.48 1.50 -6.05
N LEU A 207 9.65 2.40 -7.02
CA LEU A 207 10.91 2.63 -7.71
C LEU A 207 11.98 3.22 -6.77
N THR A 208 11.57 3.97 -5.75
CA THR A 208 12.46 4.56 -4.74
C THR A 208 12.54 3.75 -3.44
N ASN A 209 11.94 2.56 -3.38
CA ASN A 209 11.89 1.66 -2.21
C ASN A 209 11.36 2.34 -0.93
N GLN A 210 10.36 3.20 -1.06
CA GLN A 210 9.69 3.81 0.09
C GLN A 210 8.85 2.76 0.82
N LYS A 211 9.11 2.59 2.12
CA LYS A 211 8.30 1.71 2.98
C LYS A 211 6.84 2.14 3.06
N MET A 212 6.57 3.45 3.06
CA MET A 212 5.20 4.00 3.20
C MET A 212 4.96 5.14 2.20
N VAL A 213 3.94 5.00 1.37
CA VAL A 213 3.51 5.98 0.36
C VAL A 213 2.15 6.52 0.76
N PHE A 214 2.10 7.78 1.22
CA PHE A 214 0.85 8.45 1.55
C PHE A 214 0.41 9.33 0.39
N VAL A 215 -0.86 9.26 0.03
CA VAL A 215 -1.40 10.04 -1.09
C VAL A 215 -2.68 10.75 -0.65
N PRO A 216 -2.71 12.10 -0.57
CA PRO A 216 -1.58 13.02 -0.74
C PRO A 216 -0.51 12.93 0.38
N SER A 217 0.70 13.40 0.09
CA SER A 217 1.86 13.29 1.00
C SER A 217 1.73 14.09 2.30
N ASN A 218 0.95 15.17 2.30
CA ASN A 218 0.65 15.99 3.48
C ASN A 218 -0.11 15.23 4.58
N GLN A 219 -0.67 14.05 4.29
CA GLN A 219 -1.24 13.16 5.31
C GLN A 219 -0.25 12.79 6.40
N ARG A 220 1.06 12.69 6.09
CA ARG A 220 2.08 12.43 7.10
C ARG A 220 2.05 13.46 8.23
N PHE A 221 1.78 14.72 7.89
CA PHE A 221 1.66 15.79 8.86
C PHE A 221 0.34 15.71 9.64
N ALA A 222 -0.77 15.37 8.98
CA ALA A 222 -2.05 15.14 9.65
C ALA A 222 -1.95 14.01 10.70
N LEU A 223 -1.24 12.93 10.39
CA LEU A 223 -0.97 11.84 11.33
C LEU A 223 -0.14 12.27 12.55
N LEU A 224 0.79 13.19 12.34
CA LEU A 224 1.57 13.77 13.43
C LEU A 224 0.68 14.65 14.31
N LEU A 225 -0.16 15.49 13.71
CA LEU A 225 -1.10 16.34 14.44
C LEU A 225 -2.10 15.51 15.26
N GLU A 226 -2.61 14.40 14.74
CA GLU A 226 -3.51 13.52 15.50
C GLU A 226 -2.87 12.96 16.77
N ARG A 227 -1.55 12.78 16.79
CA ARG A 227 -0.81 12.33 17.98
C ARG A 227 -0.51 13.44 18.98
N LEU A 228 -0.50 14.70 18.53
CA LEU A 228 -0.13 15.85 19.35
C LEU A 228 -1.34 16.61 19.90
N LEU A 229 -2.47 16.60 19.17
CA LEU A 229 -3.65 17.38 19.54
C LEU A 229 -4.51 16.65 20.60
N PRO A 230 -5.07 17.39 21.58
CA PRO A 230 -6.04 16.85 22.52
C PRO A 230 -7.33 16.36 21.82
N GLU A 231 -7.99 15.38 22.41
CA GLU A 231 -9.19 14.74 21.86
C GLU A 231 -10.29 15.73 21.45
N ARG A 232 -10.51 16.79 22.25
CA ARG A 232 -11.52 17.83 21.95
C ARG A 232 -11.20 18.58 20.65
N ALA A 233 -9.94 18.89 20.39
CA ALA A 233 -9.51 19.56 19.17
C ALA A 233 -9.66 18.64 17.94
N LEU A 234 -9.34 17.36 18.12
CA LEU A 234 -9.52 16.35 17.06
C LEU A 234 -10.99 16.13 16.73
N ASN A 235 -11.86 16.08 17.73
CA ASN A 235 -13.30 15.95 17.52
C ASN A 235 -13.88 17.17 16.78
N TYR A 236 -13.35 18.36 17.03
CA TYR A 236 -13.71 19.55 16.26
C TYR A 236 -13.24 19.45 14.80
N LEU A 237 -11.99 19.07 14.55
CA LEU A 237 -11.45 18.85 13.19
C LEU A 237 -12.22 17.76 12.41
N LYS A 238 -12.60 16.67 13.08
CA LYS A 238 -13.41 15.58 12.50
C LYS A 238 -14.82 16.07 12.10
N LYS A 239 -15.43 16.99 12.86
CA LYS A 239 -16.71 17.63 12.48
C LYS A 239 -16.57 18.54 11.24
N LEU A 240 -15.41 19.13 11.00
CA LEU A 240 -15.17 19.98 9.83
C LEU A 240 -15.00 19.19 8.52
N THR A 241 -14.59 17.92 8.60
CA THR A 241 -14.33 17.08 7.42
C THR A 241 -15.58 16.39 6.87
N ASP A 242 -16.66 16.31 7.67
CA ASP A 242 -18.04 15.85 7.33
C ASP A 242 -18.09 14.80 6.20
N VAL A 243 -17.57 13.61 6.48
CA VAL A 243 -17.66 12.45 5.57
C VAL A 243 -18.87 11.63 5.98
N LYS A 244 -19.91 11.62 5.14
CA LYS A 244 -21.14 10.87 5.39
C LYS A 244 -21.04 9.45 4.81
N PHE A 245 -21.22 8.44 5.64
CA PHE A 245 -21.40 7.04 5.26
C PHE A 245 -22.56 6.46 6.07
N ASP A 246 -23.28 5.49 5.51
CA ASP A 246 -24.40 4.84 6.19
C ASP A 246 -23.90 4.09 7.44
N ALA A 247 -24.57 4.33 8.58
CA ALA A 247 -24.12 3.85 9.87
C ALA A 247 -24.36 2.34 10.06
N ILE A 248 -23.30 1.62 10.47
CA ILE A 248 -23.40 0.20 10.90
C ILE A 248 -24.03 0.10 12.31
N VAL A 249 -23.93 1.15 13.13
CA VAL A 249 -24.54 1.21 14.46
C VAL A 249 -25.83 2.03 14.38
N GLY A 250 -26.96 1.31 14.30
CA GLY A 250 -28.35 1.73 14.47
C GLY A 250 -28.67 3.23 14.36
N HIS A 251 -29.18 3.65 13.21
CA HIS A 251 -30.53 4.21 13.21
C HIS A 251 -31.40 3.19 12.50
N GLY A 252 -32.34 2.61 13.24
CA GLY A 252 -33.32 1.70 12.68
C GLY A 252 -33.99 2.37 11.48
N SER A 253 -34.08 1.61 10.41
CA SER A 253 -35.15 1.76 9.44
C SER A 253 -36.48 1.96 10.19
N ASN A 254 -37.02 3.17 10.13
CA ASN A 254 -38.46 3.44 10.06
C ASN A 254 -38.68 4.94 9.80
N GLN A 255 -39.34 5.18 8.66
CA GLN A 255 -40.31 6.26 8.34
C GLN A 255 -39.97 7.69 8.74
#